data_AF-A0A2E8S131-F1
#
_entry.id   AF-A0A2E8S131-F1
#
_cell.length_a   1.000
_cell.length_b   1.000
_cell.length_c   1.000
_cell.angle_alpha   90.00
_cell.angle_beta   90.00
_cell.angle_gamma   90.00
#
_symmetry.space_group_name_H-M   'P 1'
#
loop_
_entity.id
_entity.type
_entity.pdbx_description
1 polymer ?
#
loop_
_entity_poly.entity_id
_entity_poly.type
_entity_poly.pdbx_seq_one_letter_code
_entity_poly.pdbx_strand_id
1 'polypeptide(L)'
;MIDETTQANLEKAAQRIARYVDETGRSVRVLGVHPGQRKVMHTELNEIDSVDNTSAGFGVFRHLVLTPHSEVAEEPVEEPVETSDDESEN
;
A
#
# COMPACT_ATOMS: atom_id res chain seq x y z
N MET A 1 -20.69 13.40 12.16
CA MET A 1 -21.11 12.32 11.22
C MET A 1 -20.81 12.83 9.83
N ILE A 2 -20.15 12.04 8.98
CA ILE A 2 -19.94 12.41 7.57
C ILE A 2 -21.29 12.17 6.88
N ASP A 3 -21.76 13.11 6.07
CA ASP A 3 -22.99 12.94 5.31
C ASP A 3 -22.78 11.98 4.13
N GLU A 4 -23.87 11.39 3.65
CA GLU A 4 -23.84 10.36 2.59
C GLU A 4 -23.20 10.86 1.29
N THR A 5 -23.40 12.14 0.95
CA THR A 5 -22.82 12.72 -0.28
C THR A 5 -21.32 12.88 -0.14
N THR A 6 -20.85 13.37 1.01
CA THR A 6 -19.41 13.46 1.31
C THR A 6 -18.77 12.08 1.33
N GLN A 7 -19.41 11.08 1.92
CA GLN A 7 -18.90 9.71 1.94
C GLN A 7 -18.74 9.15 0.52
N ALA A 8 -19.79 9.20 -0.31
CA ALA A 8 -19.74 8.71 -1.68
C ALA A 8 -18.69 9.45 -2.54
N ASN A 9 -18.44 10.74 -2.26
CA ASN A 9 -17.39 11.49 -2.94
C ASN A 9 -15.99 11.06 -2.51
N LEU A 10 -15.79 10.70 -1.25
CA LEU A 10 -14.51 10.18 -0.74
C LEU A 10 -14.19 8.80 -1.31
N GLU A 11 -15.20 7.91 -1.39
CA GLU A 11 -15.08 6.59 -2.00
C GLU A 11 -14.66 6.72 -3.48
N LYS A 12 -15.38 7.54 -4.25
CA LYS A 12 -15.01 7.84 -5.66
C LYS A 12 -13.63 8.47 -5.80
N ALA A 13 -13.23 9.33 -4.87
CA ALA A 13 -11.90 9.94 -4.88
C ALA A 13 -10.82 8.89 -4.62
N ALA A 14 -11.03 7.99 -3.66
CA ALA A 14 -10.12 6.88 -3.36
C ALA A 14 -9.90 6.00 -4.59
N GLN A 15 -10.98 5.54 -5.24
CA GLN A 15 -10.90 4.72 -6.47
C GLN A 15 -10.10 5.42 -7.59
N ARG A 16 -10.34 6.72 -7.82
CA ARG A 16 -9.62 7.48 -8.86
C ARG A 16 -8.14 7.61 -8.56
N ILE A 17 -7.77 7.83 -7.30
CA ILE A 17 -6.37 7.96 -6.90
C ILE A 17 -5.68 6.59 -6.98
N ALA A 18 -6.34 5.52 -6.52
CA ALA A 18 -5.83 4.16 -6.65
C ALA A 18 -5.54 3.81 -8.12
N ARG A 19 -6.50 4.06 -9.01
CA ARG A 19 -6.33 3.87 -10.45
C ARG A 19 -5.14 4.65 -11.00
N TYR A 20 -4.96 5.90 -10.59
CA TYR A 20 -3.80 6.69 -11.02
C TYR A 20 -2.47 6.11 -10.51
N VAL A 21 -2.43 5.65 -9.26
CA VAL A 21 -1.23 5.03 -8.66
C VAL A 21 -0.87 3.75 -9.41
N ASP A 22 -1.86 2.91 -9.69
CA ASP A 22 -1.73 1.66 -10.45
C ASP A 22 -1.25 1.94 -11.89
N GLU A 23 -1.93 2.82 -12.62
CA GLU A 23 -1.59 3.14 -14.02
C GLU A 23 -0.20 3.79 -14.18
N THR A 24 0.24 4.57 -13.19
CA THR A 24 1.50 5.32 -13.29
C THR A 24 2.67 4.69 -12.56
N GLY A 25 2.42 3.73 -11.66
CA GLY A 25 3.41 3.20 -10.73
C GLY A 25 3.98 4.26 -9.77
N ARG A 26 3.27 5.38 -9.55
CA ARG A 26 3.75 6.49 -8.71
C ARG A 26 2.95 6.61 -7.43
N SER A 27 3.65 6.73 -6.32
CA SER A 27 3.02 6.97 -5.02
C SER A 27 2.38 8.35 -4.95
N VAL A 28 1.25 8.45 -4.24
CA VAL A 28 0.49 9.69 -4.06
C VAL A 28 0.29 9.98 -2.57
N ARG A 29 0.40 11.26 -2.20
CA ARG A 29 0.07 11.76 -0.85
C ARG A 29 -1.21 12.59 -0.92
N VAL A 30 -2.21 12.23 -0.11
CA VAL A 30 -3.48 12.95 -0.02
C VAL A 30 -3.48 13.80 1.24
N LEU A 31 -3.29 15.11 1.05
CA LEU A 31 -3.19 16.09 2.13
C LEU A 31 -4.57 16.63 2.54
N GLY A 32 -4.68 17.17 3.76
CA GLY A 32 -5.87 17.89 4.21
C GLY A 32 -7.10 17.03 4.53
N VAL A 33 -6.95 15.71 4.55
CA VAL A 33 -8.04 14.78 4.82
C VAL A 33 -8.20 14.58 6.33
N HIS A 34 -9.37 14.88 6.89
CA HIS A 34 -9.66 14.72 8.31
C HIS A 34 -9.65 13.23 8.72
N PRO A 35 -9.30 12.84 9.97
CA PRO A 35 -9.29 11.45 10.42
C PRO A 35 -10.50 10.59 10.01
N GLY A 36 -11.72 11.12 10.14
CA GLY A 36 -12.94 10.41 9.73
C GLY A 36 -13.00 10.16 8.23
N GLN A 37 -12.58 11.12 7.42
CA GLN A 37 -12.54 10.99 5.96
C GLN A 37 -11.43 10.03 5.52
N ARG A 38 -10.27 10.06 6.19
CA ARG A 38 -9.19 9.08 5.95
C ARG A 38 -9.65 7.66 6.24
N LYS A 39 -10.45 7.46 7.29
CA LYS A 39 -11.02 6.15 7.61
C LYS A 39 -11.89 5.63 6.47
N VAL A 40 -12.78 6.46 5.91
CA VAL A 40 -13.61 6.09 4.75
C VAL A 40 -12.73 5.70 3.56
N MET A 41 -11.73 6.52 3.23
CA MET A 41 -10.82 6.22 2.11
C MET A 41 -10.00 4.95 2.36
N HIS A 42 -9.52 4.71 3.58
CA HIS A 42 -8.82 3.47 3.93
C HIS A 42 -9.70 2.23 3.73
N THR A 43 -10.97 2.29 4.14
CA THR A 43 -11.92 1.19 3.94
C THR A 43 -12.07 0.86 2.46
N GLU A 44 -12.33 1.87 1.63
CA GLU A 44 -12.45 1.69 0.18
C GLU A 44 -11.15 1.15 -0.46
N LEU A 45 -10.00 1.70 -0.07
CA LEU A 45 -8.70 1.31 -0.65
C LEU A 45 -8.25 -0.11 -0.27
N ASN A 46 -8.69 -0.63 0.87
CA ASN A 46 -8.38 -2.00 1.29
C ASN A 46 -9.08 -3.06 0.44
N GLU A 47 -10.04 -2.68 -0.39
CA GLU A 47 -10.70 -3.56 -1.36
C GLU A 47 -9.97 -3.58 -2.73
N ILE A 48 -8.85 -2.85 -2.86
CA ILE A 48 -8.08 -2.71 -4.09
C ILE A 48 -6.69 -3.31 -3.91
N ASP A 49 -6.49 -4.54 -4.41
CA ASP A 49 -5.25 -5.30 -4.24
C ASP A 49 -4.02 -4.66 -4.92
N SER A 50 -4.20 -3.84 -5.95
CA SER A 50 -3.09 -3.26 -6.71
C SER A 50 -2.40 -2.07 -6.04
N VAL A 51 -2.91 -1.60 -4.89
CA VAL A 51 -2.34 -0.46 -4.17
C VAL A 51 -2.28 -0.70 -2.66
N ASP A 52 -1.13 -0.43 -2.06
CA ASP A 52 -1.01 -0.33 -0.62
C ASP A 52 -1.42 1.06 -0.15
N ASN A 53 -1.98 1.15 1.05
CA ASN A 53 -2.41 2.41 1.63
C ASN A 53 -2.04 2.52 3.11
N THR A 54 -1.52 3.69 3.52
CA THR A 54 -1.13 3.95 4.92
C THR A 54 -1.33 5.41 5.31
N SER A 55 -1.45 5.68 6.60
CA SER A 55 -1.48 7.04 7.13
C SER A 55 -0.11 7.43 7.69
N ALA A 56 0.49 8.49 7.18
CA ALA A 56 1.77 9.02 7.65
C ALA A 56 1.62 10.41 8.30
N GLY A 57 2.57 10.80 9.16
CA GLY A 57 2.60 12.09 9.85
C GLY A 57 1.81 12.15 11.17
N PHE A 58 1.81 13.33 11.79
CA PHE A 58 1.28 13.55 13.15
C PHE A 58 0.28 14.72 13.20
N GLY A 59 -0.72 14.59 14.08
CA GLY A 59 -1.73 15.62 14.32
C GLY A 59 -2.42 16.11 13.04
N VAL A 60 -2.41 17.43 12.83
CA VAL A 60 -3.02 18.10 11.67
C VAL A 60 -2.29 17.83 10.35
N PHE A 61 -1.03 17.38 10.40
CA PHE A 61 -0.23 17.06 9.21
C PHE A 61 -0.31 15.58 8.82
N ARG A 62 -1.15 14.80 9.51
CA ARG A 62 -1.37 13.40 9.19
C ARG A 62 -2.13 13.28 7.87
N HIS A 63 -1.59 12.51 6.95
CA HIS A 63 -2.07 12.37 5.58
C HIS A 63 -2.11 10.90 5.14
N LEU A 64 -2.89 10.62 4.11
CA LEU A 64 -2.97 9.30 3.49
C LEU A 64 -1.89 9.20 2.41
N VAL A 65 -1.24 8.05 2.32
CA VAL A 65 -0.23 7.71 1.33
C VAL A 65 -0.69 6.44 0.62
N LEU A 66 -0.69 6.48 -0.71
CA LEU A 66 -0.94 5.31 -1.56
C LEU A 66 0.34 4.99 -2.32
N THR A 67 0.69 3.71 -2.38
CA THR A 67 1.85 3.19 -3.12
C THR A 67 1.39 2.05 -4.02
N PRO A 68 1.93 1.91 -5.23
CA PRO A 68 1.61 0.75 -6.06
C PRO A 68 2.04 -0.51 -5.33
N HIS A 69 1.18 -1.53 -5.31
CA HIS A 69 1.53 -2.82 -4.74
C HIS A 69 2.51 -3.49 -5.70
N SER A 70 3.74 -3.69 -5.25
CA SER A 70 4.73 -4.45 -5.98
C SER A 70 4.69 -5.86 -5.43
N GLU A 71 4.13 -6.80 -6.18
CA GLU A 71 4.47 -8.21 -6.00
C GLU A 71 5.96 -8.33 -6.34
N VAL A 72 6.82 -8.21 -5.32
CA VAL A 72 8.18 -8.71 -5.46
C VAL A 72 7.99 -10.22 -5.63
N ALA A 73 8.13 -10.71 -6.85
CA ALA A 73 8.24 -12.13 -7.08
C ALA A 73 9.35 -12.63 -6.15
N GLU A 74 8.98 -13.42 -5.14
CA GLU A 74 9.96 -14.09 -4.30
C GLU A 74 10.75 -15.01 -5.23
N GLU A 75 11.94 -14.57 -5.66
CA GLU A 75 12.88 -15.49 -6.27
C GLU A 75 13.21 -16.53 -5.19
N PRO A 76 13.00 -17.84 -5.45
CA PRO A 76 13.32 -18.86 -4.47
C PRO A 76 14.82 -18.74 -4.19
N VAL A 77 15.16 -18.45 -2.93
CA VAL A 77 16.54 -18.45 -2.47
C VAL A 77 17.02 -19.90 -2.57
N GLU A 78 17.88 -20.21 -3.54
CA GLU A 78 18.53 -21.52 -3.62
C GLU A 78 19.28 -21.75 -2.30
N GLU A 79 18.85 -22.75 -1.53
CA GLU A 79 19.57 -23.17 -0.32
C GLU A 79 21.00 -23.56 -0.72
N PRO A 80 22.03 -23.10 0.01
CA PRO A 80 23.39 -23.50 -0.27
C PRO A 80 23.50 -25.02 -0.11
N VAL A 81 23.86 -25.71 -1.20
CA VAL A 81 24.23 -27.12 -1.18
C VAL A 81 25.42 -27.27 -0.22
N GLU A 82 25.19 -27.86 0.95
CA GLU A 82 26.27 -28.32 1.83
C GLU A 82 27.11 -29.33 1.04
N THR A 83 28.24 -28.87 0.50
CA THR A 83 29.31 -29.78 0.10
C THR A 83 29.93 -30.31 1.37
N SER A 84 29.54 -31.51 1.76
CA SER A 84 30.32 -32.30 2.72
C SER A 84 31.66 -32.60 2.06
N ASP A 85 32.68 -31.81 2.42
CA ASP A 85 34.06 -32.12 2.10
C ASP A 85 34.42 -33.47 2.73
N ASP A 86 34.63 -34.46 1.85
CA ASP A 86 35.18 -35.77 2.14
C ASP A 86 36.66 -35.59 2.52
N GLU A 87 36.93 -35.33 3.79
CA GLU A 87 38.29 -35.40 4.34
C GLU A 87 38.64 -36.87 4.58
N SER A 88 38.96 -37.54 3.48
CA SER A 88 39.78 -38.74 3.46
C SER A 88 41.20 -38.39 3.93
N GLU A 89 41.53 -38.62 5.22
CA GLU A 89 42.92 -38.68 5.66
C GLU A 89 43.27 -40.04 6.30
N ASN A 90 44.02 -40.79 5.48
CA ASN A 90 45.05 -41.82 5.67
C ASN A 90 45.50 -42.19 7.11
#